data_AF-A0A2I1HHH2-F1
#
_entry.id   AF-A0A2I1HHH2-F1
#
_cell.length_a   1.000
_cell.length_b   1.000
_cell.length_c   1.000
_cell.angle_alpha   90.00
_cell.angle_beta   90.00
_cell.angle_gamma   90.00
#
_symmetry.space_group_name_H-M   'P 1'
#
loop_
_entity.id
_entity.type
_entity.pdbx_description
1 polymer ?
#
loop_
_entity_poly.entity_id
_entity_poly.type
_entity_poly.pdbx_seq_one_letter_code
_entity_poly.pdbx_strand_id
1 'polypeptide(L)'
;MVLEIWHVRATGTSGIGHYVVLLNDGTHLCTYLLLMNKNLIYRHFFRVATYSQSATYHITLILPHWYLEPNIEQETLLQQISAIILCSTTNSEENHPITNGTFKHLFSIRSVSYNSSSTKKPNKIIYAELFGLSKKVIDSTIKVDIYRELSDMFKAFLYL
;
A
#
# COMPACT_ATOMS: atom_id res chain seq x y z
N MET A 1 0.00 -16.63 18.05
CA MET A 1 -0.09 -18.05 17.63
C MET A 1 -0.60 -18.09 16.20
N VAL A 2 -0.08 -18.98 15.34
CA VAL A 2 -0.52 -19.10 13.94
C VAL A 2 -1.90 -19.78 13.89
N LEU A 3 -2.82 -19.20 13.14
CA LEU A 3 -4.19 -19.69 12.98
C LEU A 3 -4.34 -20.51 11.70
N GLU A 4 -3.88 -19.97 10.57
CA GLU A 4 -3.95 -20.64 9.26
C GLU A 4 -2.71 -20.32 8.42
N ILE A 5 -2.35 -21.25 7.53
CA ILE A 5 -1.29 -21.06 6.53
C ILE A 5 -1.85 -21.42 5.16
N TRP A 6 -1.81 -20.45 4.26
CA TRP A 6 -2.32 -20.56 2.90
C TRP A 6 -1.19 -20.47 1.90
N HIS A 7 -1.18 -21.38 0.94
CA HIS A 7 -0.28 -21.33 -0.19
C HIS A 7 -1.02 -20.78 -1.42
N VAL A 8 -0.59 -19.63 -1.91
CA VAL A 8 -1.22 -18.86 -2.98
C VAL A 8 -0.31 -18.85 -4.21
N ARG A 9 -0.76 -19.46 -5.31
CA ARG A 9 -0.09 -19.39 -6.61
C ARG A 9 -0.82 -18.44 -7.55
N ALA A 10 -0.07 -17.60 -8.28
CA ALA A 10 -0.65 -16.81 -9.36
C ALA A 10 -1.13 -17.74 -10.48
N THR A 11 -2.39 -17.60 -10.92
CA THR A 11 -2.93 -18.34 -12.06
C THR A 11 -2.25 -17.88 -13.35
N GLY A 12 -1.75 -18.83 -14.15
CA GLY A 12 -1.20 -18.55 -15.49
C GLY A 12 0.30 -18.27 -15.58
N THR A 13 1.07 -18.41 -14.49
CA THR A 13 2.54 -18.35 -14.54
C THR A 13 3.13 -19.60 -13.89
N SER A 14 4.21 -20.14 -14.45
CA SER A 14 5.04 -21.20 -13.84
C SER A 14 5.91 -20.63 -12.70
N GLY A 15 5.33 -19.74 -11.90
CA GLY A 15 6.02 -18.86 -10.97
C GLY A 15 5.82 -19.25 -9.51
N ILE A 16 6.85 -18.95 -8.73
CA ILE A 16 7.01 -19.13 -7.29
C ILE A 16 5.69 -18.83 -6.54
N GLY A 17 5.22 -19.81 -5.76
CA GLY A 17 4.07 -19.63 -4.87
C GLY A 17 4.44 -18.75 -3.66
N HIS A 18 3.44 -18.06 -3.12
CA HIS A 18 3.60 -17.28 -1.89
C HIS A 18 2.80 -17.89 -0.76
N TYR A 19 3.29 -17.78 0.46
CA TYR A 19 2.56 -18.15 1.65
C TYR A 19 1.92 -16.93 2.29
N VAL A 20 0.70 -17.10 2.80
CA VAL A 20 -0.01 -16.14 3.65
C VAL A 20 -0.29 -16.85 4.96
N VAL A 21 0.18 -16.29 6.06
CA VAL A 21 0.00 -16.81 7.42
C VAL A 21 -0.96 -15.87 8.14
N LEU A 22 -2.06 -16.41 8.66
CA LEU A 22 -3.00 -15.69 9.50
C LEU A 22 -2.63 -15.91 10.97
N LEU A 23 -2.61 -14.83 11.75
CA LEU A 23 -2.28 -14.86 13.16
C LEU A 23 -3.54 -14.66 14.01
N ASN A 24 -3.50 -15.16 15.23
CA ASN A 24 -4.62 -15.09 16.17
C ASN A 24 -5.01 -13.67 16.62
N ASP A 25 -4.17 -12.67 16.37
CA ASP A 25 -4.44 -11.25 16.67
C ASP A 25 -5.07 -10.51 15.48
N GLY A 26 -5.50 -11.23 14.43
CA GLY A 26 -6.05 -10.69 13.19
C GLY A 26 -5.01 -10.20 12.19
N THR A 27 -3.72 -10.19 12.54
CA THR A 27 -2.67 -9.83 11.58
C THR A 27 -2.39 -10.96 10.59
N HIS A 28 -1.72 -10.61 9.50
CA HIS A 28 -1.27 -11.57 8.51
C HIS A 28 0.17 -11.27 8.07
N LEU A 29 0.90 -12.33 7.75
CA LEU A 29 2.22 -12.27 7.14
C LEU A 29 2.14 -12.88 5.76
N CYS A 30 2.78 -12.27 4.77
CA CYS A 30 2.92 -12.86 3.45
C CYS A 30 4.40 -12.95 3.08
N THR A 31 4.84 -14.02 2.42
CA THR A 31 6.20 -14.07 1.87
C THR A 31 6.45 -12.96 0.85
N TYR A 32 5.41 -12.47 0.18
CA TYR A 32 5.48 -11.28 -0.69
C TYR A 32 5.73 -9.98 0.11
N LEU A 33 5.25 -9.95 1.36
CA LEU A 33 5.38 -8.82 2.30
C LEU A 33 6.83 -8.51 2.66
N LEU A 34 7.66 -9.55 2.74
CA LEU A 34 9.09 -9.45 2.99
C LEU A 34 9.87 -8.90 1.80
N LEU A 35 9.29 -8.90 0.59
CA LEU A 35 10.02 -8.61 -0.64
C LEU A 35 9.73 -7.24 -1.26
N MET A 36 8.58 -6.60 -1.01
CA MET A 36 8.22 -5.36 -1.74
C MET A 36 7.55 -4.28 -0.87
N ASN A 37 8.35 -3.25 -0.56
CA ASN A 37 7.97 -1.94 0.01
C ASN A 37 7.09 -1.08 -0.93
N LYS A 38 5.96 -1.58 -1.48
CA LYS A 38 5.13 -0.79 -2.41
C LYS A 38 3.63 -1.06 -2.25
N ASN A 39 2.97 -0.15 -1.53
CA ASN A 39 1.61 0.44 -1.64
C ASN A 39 0.42 -0.32 -2.27
N LEU A 40 0.49 -1.62 -2.54
CA LEU A 40 -0.63 -2.38 -3.05
C LEU A 40 -1.12 -3.33 -1.97
N ILE A 41 -2.31 -2.97 -1.47
CA ILE A 41 -3.36 -3.87 -0.98
C ILE A 41 -3.09 -5.31 -1.44
N TYR A 42 -2.75 -6.17 -0.47
CA TYR A 42 -2.21 -7.53 -0.68
C TYR A 42 -3.14 -8.41 -1.52
N ARG A 43 -2.97 -8.44 -2.84
CA ARG A 43 -3.75 -9.33 -3.74
C ARG A 43 -3.78 -10.79 -3.24
N HIS A 44 -2.70 -11.26 -2.63
CA HIS A 44 -2.61 -12.58 -2.01
C HIS A 44 -3.49 -12.72 -0.77
N PHE A 45 -3.49 -11.73 0.13
CA PHE A 45 -4.36 -11.72 1.29
C PHE A 45 -5.82 -11.64 0.89
N PHE A 46 -6.20 -10.75 -0.04
CA PHE A 46 -7.60 -10.64 -0.47
C PHE A 46 -8.14 -11.95 -1.04
N ARG A 47 -7.29 -12.68 -1.79
CA ARG A 47 -7.66 -14.01 -2.26
C ARG A 47 -7.87 -14.99 -1.10
N VAL A 48 -7.04 -14.97 -0.08
CA VAL A 48 -7.25 -15.82 1.12
C VAL A 48 -8.50 -15.37 1.89
N ALA A 49 -8.71 -14.08 2.04
CA ALA A 49 -9.81 -13.49 2.79
C ALA A 49 -11.18 -13.80 2.20
N THR A 50 -11.28 -14.03 0.89
CA THR A 50 -12.54 -14.49 0.28
C THR A 50 -12.87 -15.95 0.62
N TYR A 51 -11.90 -16.76 1.05
CA TYR A 51 -12.09 -18.19 1.36
C TYR A 51 -12.01 -18.52 2.86
N SER A 52 -11.35 -17.71 3.67
CA SER A 52 -11.13 -17.97 5.09
C SER A 52 -12.06 -17.15 5.98
N GLN A 53 -12.82 -17.82 6.85
CA GLN A 53 -13.64 -17.17 7.89
C GLN A 53 -12.76 -16.54 8.99
N SER A 54 -11.51 -16.99 9.11
CA SER A 54 -10.54 -16.47 10.07
C SER A 54 -9.85 -15.18 9.61
N ALA A 55 -9.92 -14.87 8.31
CA ALA A 55 -9.26 -13.71 7.74
C ALA A 55 -10.08 -12.43 7.95
N THR A 56 -9.57 -11.55 8.80
CA THR A 56 -10.17 -10.25 9.08
C THR A 56 -9.41 -9.13 8.39
N TYR A 57 -10.16 -8.18 7.84
CA TYR A 57 -9.65 -6.99 7.17
C TYR A 57 -10.00 -5.75 7.99
N HIS A 58 -9.01 -4.91 8.25
CA HIS A 58 -9.22 -3.62 8.90
C HIS A 58 -8.82 -2.48 7.97
N ILE A 59 -9.57 -1.39 7.95
CA ILE A 59 -9.35 -0.31 6.99
C ILE A 59 -7.99 0.38 7.14
N THR A 60 -7.39 0.35 8.33
CA THR A 60 -6.02 0.85 8.60
C THR A 60 -4.93 0.05 7.89
N LEU A 61 -5.28 -1.09 7.28
CA LEU A 61 -4.40 -1.78 6.34
C LEU A 61 -4.20 -0.97 5.05
N ILE A 62 -5.07 -0.02 4.73
CA ILE A 62 -4.84 0.98 3.68
C ILE A 62 -3.81 1.99 4.18
N LEU A 63 -2.89 2.42 3.31
CA LEU A 63 -1.88 3.40 3.69
C LEU A 63 -2.49 4.80 3.84
N PRO A 64 -2.02 5.62 4.81
CA PRO A 64 -2.65 6.91 5.12
C PRO A 64 -2.84 7.87 3.93
N HIS A 65 -1.92 7.85 2.95
CA HIS A 65 -1.99 8.73 1.78
C HIS A 65 -3.14 8.42 0.81
N TRP A 66 -3.90 7.33 1.02
CA TRP A 66 -5.13 7.03 0.29
C TRP A 66 -6.38 7.56 0.97
N TYR A 67 -6.30 8.02 2.22
CA TYR A 67 -7.41 8.69 2.88
C TYR A 67 -7.55 10.12 2.36
N LEU A 68 -8.78 10.63 2.34
CA LEU A 68 -9.07 12.02 2.00
C LEU A 68 -8.35 12.98 2.96
N GLU A 69 -8.23 12.58 4.23
CA GLU A 69 -7.52 13.29 5.29
C GLU A 69 -6.36 12.43 5.79
N PRO A 70 -5.13 12.60 5.26
CA PRO A 70 -4.00 11.73 5.57
C PRO A 70 -3.40 11.97 6.97
N ASN A 71 -3.81 13.04 7.66
CA ASN A 71 -3.32 13.43 8.98
C ASN A 71 -4.09 12.79 10.15
N ILE A 72 -5.06 11.92 9.87
CA ILE A 72 -5.79 11.21 10.93
C ILE A 72 -4.86 10.20 11.60
N GLU A 73 -4.79 10.24 12.94
CA GLU A 73 -4.03 9.27 13.73
C GLU A 73 -4.58 7.86 13.50
N GLN A 74 -3.73 6.94 13.00
CA GLN A 74 -4.15 5.57 12.70
C GLN A 74 -4.64 4.82 13.95
N GLU A 75 -4.16 5.18 15.14
CA GLU A 75 -4.63 4.61 16.41
C GLU A 75 -6.09 4.96 16.70
N THR A 76 -6.52 6.18 16.36
CA THR A 76 -7.92 6.59 16.47
C THR A 76 -8.82 5.77 15.54
N LEU A 77 -8.37 5.52 14.30
CA LEU A 77 -9.10 4.71 13.33
C LEU A 77 -9.23 3.24 13.75
N LEU A 78 -8.22 2.68 14.44
CA LEU A 78 -8.28 1.30 14.99
C LEU A 78 -9.33 1.13 16.08
N GLN A 79 -9.61 2.19 16.83
CA GLN A 79 -10.58 2.16 17.92
C GLN A 79 -11.99 2.44 17.43
N GLN A 80 -12.13 3.27 16.40
CA GLN A 80 -13.43 3.69 15.87
C GLN A 80 -14.03 2.73 14.85
N ILE A 81 -13.19 2.01 14.09
CA ILE A 81 -13.63 1.15 13.01
C ILE A 81 -13.37 -0.30 13.39
N SER A 82 -14.34 -1.18 13.16
CA SER A 82 -14.18 -2.62 13.42
C SER A 82 -13.58 -3.33 12.21
N ALA A 83 -12.85 -4.42 12.47
CA ALA A 83 -12.41 -5.31 11.41
C ALA A 83 -13.60 -6.10 10.85
N ILE A 84 -13.55 -6.42 9.55
CA ILE A 84 -14.60 -7.16 8.83
C ILE A 84 -14.06 -8.50 8.32
N ILE A 85 -14.91 -9.52 8.24
CA ILE A 85 -14.60 -10.76 7.51
C ILE A 85 -15.04 -10.57 6.05
N LEU A 86 -14.20 -11.00 5.10
CA LEU A 86 -14.50 -10.90 3.67
C LEU A 86 -15.06 -12.21 3.07
N CYS A 87 -15.03 -13.31 3.82
CA CYS A 87 -15.46 -14.62 3.35
C CYS A 87 -16.98 -14.69 3.15
N SER A 88 -17.41 -14.96 1.92
CA SER A 88 -18.81 -15.09 1.53
C SER A 88 -19.25 -16.56 1.56
N THR A 89 -19.24 -17.22 2.72
CA THR A 89 -19.99 -18.48 2.87
C THR A 89 -21.41 -18.16 3.30
N THR A 90 -22.36 -18.42 2.41
CA THR A 90 -23.80 -18.21 2.55
C THR A 90 -24.35 -18.83 3.85
N ASN A 91 -25.21 -18.07 4.55
CA ASN A 91 -26.13 -18.47 5.63
C ASN A 91 -25.73 -18.13 7.09
N SER A 92 -25.24 -16.92 7.36
CA SER A 92 -25.59 -16.26 8.61
C SER A 92 -25.93 -14.80 8.36
N GLU A 93 -27.22 -14.48 8.51
CA GLU A 93 -27.62 -13.13 8.87
C GLU A 93 -26.86 -12.74 10.14
N GLU A 94 -26.42 -11.48 10.20
CA GLU A 94 -25.54 -10.89 11.22
C GLU A 94 -24.02 -11.06 10.96
N ASN A 95 -23.49 -10.17 10.11
CA ASN A 95 -22.08 -9.77 10.17
C ASN A 95 -21.84 -9.07 11.52
N HIS A 96 -21.67 -9.83 12.61
CA HIS A 96 -21.25 -9.22 13.86
C HIS A 96 -19.83 -8.66 13.69
N PRO A 97 -19.60 -7.36 13.97
CA PRO A 97 -18.26 -6.82 14.04
C PRO A 97 -17.47 -7.61 15.09
N ILE A 98 -16.39 -8.27 14.65
CA ILE A 98 -15.53 -9.04 15.55
C ILE A 98 -14.69 -8.06 16.35
N THR A 99 -14.59 -8.33 17.66
CA THR A 99 -13.75 -7.59 18.60
C THR A 99 -12.30 -7.58 18.13
N ASN A 100 -11.93 -6.42 17.60
CA ASN A 100 -10.63 -5.82 17.37
C ASN A 100 -9.43 -6.75 17.57
N GLY A 101 -9.05 -7.44 16.50
CA GLY A 101 -7.65 -7.84 16.32
C GLY A 101 -6.76 -6.63 16.59
N THR A 102 -5.72 -6.77 17.41
CA THR A 102 -4.99 -5.59 17.89
C THR A 102 -4.09 -4.99 16.81
N PHE A 103 -3.84 -5.73 15.73
CA PHE A 103 -2.97 -5.36 14.60
C PHE A 103 -1.55 -4.84 14.95
N LYS A 104 -1.14 -4.95 16.23
CA LYS A 104 0.09 -4.36 16.80
C LYS A 104 1.34 -4.78 16.04
N HIS A 105 1.40 -6.06 15.65
CA HIS A 105 2.54 -6.60 14.95
C HIS A 105 2.69 -6.00 13.55
N LEU A 106 1.58 -5.68 12.90
CA LEU A 106 1.57 -5.10 11.55
C LEU A 106 2.00 -3.63 11.56
N PHE A 107 1.60 -2.85 12.56
CA PHE A 107 2.10 -1.48 12.75
C PHE A 107 3.58 -1.45 13.08
N SER A 108 4.06 -2.39 13.89
CA SER A 108 5.50 -2.50 14.21
C SER A 108 6.34 -2.81 12.97
N ILE A 109 5.86 -3.66 12.06
CA ILE A 109 6.54 -3.94 10.79
C ILE A 109 6.54 -2.70 9.88
N ARG A 110 5.43 -1.96 9.82
CA ARG A 110 5.32 -0.73 9.02
C ARG A 110 6.18 0.39 9.57
N SER A 111 6.17 0.64 10.87
CA SER A 111 6.97 1.70 11.49
C SER A 111 8.45 1.49 11.22
N VAL A 112 8.94 0.25 11.21
CA VAL A 112 10.32 -0.07 10.82
C VAL A 112 10.60 0.26 9.34
N SER A 113 9.66 0.04 8.42
CA SER A 113 9.86 0.41 7.01
C SER A 113 9.80 1.92 6.78
N TYR A 114 8.92 2.64 7.49
CA TYR A 114 8.80 4.10 7.43
C TYR A 114 9.95 4.83 8.16
N ASN A 115 10.44 4.26 9.26
CA ASN A 115 11.56 4.78 10.04
C ASN A 115 12.94 4.38 9.48
N SER A 116 12.98 3.76 8.30
CA SER A 116 14.17 3.86 7.43
C SER A 116 14.25 5.28 6.85
N SER A 117 14.24 6.28 7.73
CA SER A 117 14.33 7.69 7.46
C SER A 117 15.76 8.03 7.05
N SER A 118 16.09 7.70 5.81
CA SER A 118 16.98 8.56 5.05
C SER A 118 16.34 9.95 5.05
N THR A 119 16.99 10.92 5.69
CA THR A 119 16.63 12.36 5.67
C THR A 119 16.63 12.97 4.26
N LYS A 120 16.97 12.18 3.24
CA LYS A 120 16.90 12.56 1.83
C LYS A 120 15.55 12.14 1.27
N LYS A 121 14.81 13.08 0.68
CA LYS A 121 13.65 12.78 -0.19
C LYS A 121 14.08 11.65 -1.15
N PRO A 122 13.33 10.54 -1.25
CA PRO A 122 13.72 9.45 -2.13
C PRO A 122 13.76 9.95 -3.58
N ASN A 123 14.79 9.56 -4.34
CA ASN A 123 15.03 10.02 -5.71
C ASN A 123 13.79 9.93 -6.61
N LYS A 124 12.92 8.94 -6.38
CA LYS A 124 11.65 8.78 -7.11
C LYS A 124 10.69 9.96 -6.91
N ILE A 125 10.58 10.49 -5.69
CA ILE A 125 9.71 11.64 -5.40
C ILE A 125 10.28 12.89 -6.04
N ILE A 126 11.60 13.10 -5.92
CA ILE A 126 12.30 14.22 -6.56
C ILE A 126 12.10 14.18 -8.08
N TYR A 127 12.28 13.01 -8.69
CA TYR A 127 12.07 12.81 -10.12
C TYR A 127 10.63 13.11 -10.55
N ALA A 128 9.64 12.60 -9.82
CA ALA A 128 8.23 12.83 -10.14
C ALA A 128 7.85 14.32 -10.05
N GLU A 129 8.36 15.01 -9.04
CA GLU A 129 8.15 16.45 -8.82
C GLU A 129 8.76 17.26 -9.98
N LEU A 130 10.04 17.03 -10.30
CA LEU A 130 10.74 17.73 -11.39
C LEU A 130 10.10 17.44 -12.75
N PHE A 131 9.81 16.18 -13.06
CA PHE A 131 9.19 15.79 -14.33
C PHE A 131 7.81 16.43 -14.51
N GLY A 132 7.00 16.47 -13.43
CA GLY A 132 5.69 17.12 -13.45
C GLY A 132 5.77 18.61 -13.78
N LEU A 133 6.74 19.32 -13.20
CA LEU A 133 6.99 20.73 -13.51
C LEU A 133 7.51 20.91 -14.93
N SER A 134 8.51 20.13 -15.35
CA SER A 134 9.07 20.18 -16.70
C SER A 134 7.99 19.98 -17.76
N LYS A 135 7.11 19.00 -17.58
CA LYS A 135 5.99 18.74 -18.51
C LYS A 135 5.08 19.96 -18.64
N LYS A 136 4.65 20.57 -17.53
CA LYS A 136 3.80 21.76 -17.55
C LYS A 136 4.44 22.92 -18.31
N VAL A 137 5.72 23.18 -18.06
CA VAL A 137 6.47 24.25 -18.73
C VAL A 137 6.60 23.98 -20.23
N ILE A 138 6.88 22.74 -20.62
CA ILE A 138 6.92 22.32 -22.05
C ILE A 138 5.56 22.54 -22.71
N ASP A 139 4.47 22.06 -22.10
CA ASP A 139 3.12 22.20 -22.64
C ASP A 139 2.74 23.69 -22.80
N SER A 140 3.05 24.53 -21.81
CA SER A 140 2.80 25.97 -21.86
C SER A 140 3.62 26.69 -22.93
N THR A 141 4.91 26.36 -23.07
CA THR A 141 5.80 27.04 -24.03
C THR A 141 5.52 26.63 -25.47
N ILE A 142 5.14 25.37 -25.73
CA ILE A 142 4.67 24.94 -27.05
C ILE A 142 3.39 25.70 -27.43
N LYS A 143 2.45 25.86 -26.50
CA LYS A 143 1.20 26.58 -26.74
C LYS A 143 1.41 28.05 -27.12
N VAL A 144 2.46 28.67 -26.61
CA VAL A 144 2.81 30.09 -26.84
C VAL A 144 3.92 30.23 -27.92
N ASP A 145 4.34 29.14 -28.56
CA ASP A 145 5.40 29.07 -29.58
C ASP A 145 6.77 29.64 -29.15
N ILE A 146 7.10 29.54 -27.86
CA ILE A 146 8.38 30.01 -27.26
C ILE A 146 9.30 28.84 -26.84
N TYR A 147 9.08 27.65 -27.40
CA TYR A 147 9.83 26.43 -27.00
C TYR A 147 11.34 26.52 -27.27
N ARG A 148 11.79 27.43 -28.13
CA ARG A 148 13.22 27.65 -28.43
C ARG A 148 13.97 28.21 -27.24
N GLU A 149 13.42 29.21 -26.56
CA GLU A 149 14.00 29.80 -25.35
C GLU A 149 14.13 28.76 -24.22
N LEU A 150 13.09 27.94 -24.05
CA LEU A 150 13.12 26.82 -23.11
C LEU A 150 14.20 25.79 -23.47
N SER A 151 14.33 25.46 -24.75
CA SER A 151 15.35 24.54 -25.25
C SER A 151 16.76 25.04 -24.96
N ASP A 152 17.01 26.33 -25.19
CA ASP A 152 18.32 26.93 -24.93
C ASP A 152 18.63 27.02 -23.44
N MET A 153 17.63 27.28 -22.60
CA MET A 153 17.78 27.19 -21.14
C MET A 153 18.12 25.76 -20.68
N PHE A 154 17.47 24.73 -21.23
CA PHE A 154 17.80 23.33 -20.94
C PHE A 154 19.20 22.96 -21.40
N LYS A 155 19.63 23.40 -22.57
CA LYS A 155 21.02 23.20 -23.04
C LYS A 155 22.01 23.88 -22.10
N ALA A 156 21.77 25.13 -21.70
CA ALA A 156 22.64 25.83 -20.77
C ALA A 156 22.77 25.08 -19.43
N PHE A 157 21.69 24.45 -18.95
CA PHE A 157 21.72 23.64 -17.74
C PHE A 157 22.43 22.29 -17.90
N LEU A 158 22.33 21.66 -19.08
CA LEU A 158 22.94 20.35 -19.37
C LEU A 158 24.43 20.42 -19.70
N TYR A 159 24.88 21.54 -20.27
CA TYR A 159 26.27 21.77 -20.69
C TYR A 159 27.01 22.77 -19.77
N LEU A 160 26.52 22.95 -18.55
CA LEU A 160 27.19 23.67 -17.46
C LEU A 160 28.37 22.88 -16.90
#